data_AF-A0AA43QRX6-F1
#
_entry.id   AF-A0AA43QRX6-F1
#
_cell.length_a   1.000
_cell.length_b   1.000
_cell.length_c   1.000
_cell.angle_alpha   90.00
_cell.angle_beta   90.00
_cell.angle_gamma   90.00
#
_symmetry.space_group_name_H-M   'P 1'
#
loop_
_entity.id
_entity.type
_entity.pdbx_description
1 polymer ?
#
loop_
_entity_poly.entity_id
_entity_poly.type
_entity_poly.pdbx_seq_one_letter_code
_entity_poly.pdbx_strand_id
1 'polypeptide(L)'
;MDRQAYTKSCSPPNDNQAPMESEHGTTPVVQNRDTQSSPTSPSVDNEPLISLEWSLNPSAHSSSNETAPVLSLFLTLHARIPITIYNEHLDPSRLLSEGRFSIFDLTTETEVPQAKSRFCDFEPPSKVHVPLRENMFYTLYPGIPTPLRTSFGRGSKIRPRPKEENQEGDGSKQAMAKGVHGLAIGHRYRLTIRRTGGWAPVRWWEYGEREEVINPPTGRLDGRKVAYRRAQNPHDGLPVDGSGLVPILFQCIE
;
A
#
# COMPACT_ATOMS: atom_id res chain seq x y z
N MET A 1 -10.61 32.15 10.93
CA MET A 1 -9.35 31.39 10.91
C MET A 1 -9.26 30.69 9.56
N ASP A 2 -8.66 31.38 8.60
CA ASP A 2 -8.57 30.96 7.20
C ASP A 2 -7.61 29.79 7.04
N ARG A 3 -8.11 28.68 6.48
CA ARG A 3 -7.28 27.56 6.02
C ARG A 3 -6.91 27.80 4.57
N GLN A 4 -5.70 28.31 4.34
CA GLN A 4 -5.12 28.37 3.00
C GLN A 4 -4.89 26.93 2.47
N ALA A 5 -5.54 26.62 1.37
CA ALA A 5 -5.34 25.38 0.62
C ALA A 5 -4.03 25.46 -0.19
N TYR A 6 -3.03 24.69 0.21
CA TYR A 6 -1.82 24.49 -0.59
C TYR A 6 -2.13 23.55 -1.76
N THR A 7 -2.40 24.10 -2.94
CA THR A 7 -2.44 23.37 -4.21
C THR A 7 -1.04 23.38 -4.83
N LYS A 8 -0.22 22.38 -4.48
CA LYS A 8 1.03 22.14 -5.21
C LYS A 8 0.71 21.36 -6.49
N SER A 9 0.83 22.06 -7.61
CA SER A 9 0.82 21.52 -8.98
C SER A 9 2.02 20.59 -9.17
N CYS A 10 1.78 19.33 -9.51
CA CYS A 10 2.81 18.40 -9.97
C CYS A 10 3.06 18.63 -11.46
N SER A 11 4.21 19.21 -11.81
CA SER A 11 4.70 19.26 -13.18
C SER A 11 5.35 17.92 -13.55
N PRO A 12 5.27 17.46 -14.81
CA PRO A 12 5.93 16.23 -15.28
C PRO A 12 7.46 16.41 -15.35
N PRO A 13 8.25 15.33 -15.15
CA PRO A 13 9.70 15.36 -15.33
C PRO A 13 10.07 15.49 -16.81
N ASN A 14 11.16 16.21 -17.07
CA ASN A 14 11.69 16.51 -18.39
C ASN A 14 12.74 15.45 -18.74
N ASP A 15 12.40 14.51 -19.63
CA ASP A 15 13.32 13.49 -20.13
C ASP A 15 14.27 14.12 -21.17
N ASN A 16 15.54 14.33 -20.79
CA ASN A 16 16.64 14.49 -21.73
C ASN A 16 17.99 14.39 -20.99
N GLN A 17 18.63 13.21 -21.03
CA GLN A 17 20.08 13.09 -21.31
C GLN A 17 20.50 11.62 -21.45
N ALA A 18 21.12 11.34 -22.60
CA ALA A 18 21.76 10.08 -22.98
C ALA A 18 23.23 10.01 -22.45
N PRO A 19 23.88 8.83 -22.49
CA PRO A 19 25.09 8.54 -21.71
C PRO A 19 26.40 8.80 -22.45
N MET A 20 27.47 9.05 -21.71
CA MET A 20 28.85 9.01 -22.21
C MET A 20 29.52 7.69 -21.81
N GLU A 21 30.05 7.01 -22.82
CA GLU A 21 30.91 5.84 -22.75
C GLU A 21 32.31 6.20 -22.19
N SER A 22 32.93 5.27 -21.46
CA SER A 22 34.39 5.17 -21.44
C SER A 22 34.83 3.72 -21.19
N GLU A 23 35.63 3.22 -22.12
CA GLU A 23 36.32 1.94 -22.10
C GLU A 23 37.62 2.05 -21.30
N HIS A 24 38.03 0.99 -20.59
CA HIS A 24 39.45 0.65 -20.36
C HIS A 24 39.63 -0.80 -19.85
N GLY A 25 40.37 -1.61 -20.62
CA GLY A 25 41.64 -2.23 -20.17
C GLY A 25 41.65 -3.52 -19.32
N THR A 26 41.64 -4.66 -20.01
CA THR A 26 42.47 -5.89 -19.90
C THR A 26 43.35 -6.17 -18.66
N THR A 27 43.19 -7.33 -17.99
CA THR A 27 44.12 -8.51 -17.98
C THR A 27 43.66 -9.64 -17.01
N PRO A 28 43.98 -10.93 -17.29
CA PRO A 28 43.59 -12.07 -16.46
C PRO A 28 44.72 -12.52 -15.51
N VAL A 29 44.37 -12.95 -14.30
CA VAL A 29 45.28 -13.64 -13.37
C VAL A 29 44.69 -15.00 -13.00
N VAL A 30 45.48 -16.03 -13.28
CA VAL A 30 45.30 -17.45 -12.92
C VAL A 30 45.95 -17.69 -11.55
N GLN A 31 45.27 -18.39 -10.65
CA GLN A 31 45.73 -19.19 -9.48
C GLN A 31 44.56 -19.24 -8.46
N ASN A 32 44.23 -20.27 -7.70
CA ASN A 32 44.66 -21.66 -7.53
C ASN A 32 43.45 -22.40 -6.94
N ARG A 33 43.21 -23.66 -7.33
CA ARG A 33 42.21 -24.53 -6.71
C ARG A 33 42.88 -25.32 -5.59
N ASP A 34 42.74 -24.84 -4.36
CA ASP A 34 42.87 -25.67 -3.17
C ASP A 34 41.49 -25.92 -2.59
N THR A 35 41.05 -27.17 -2.71
CA THR A 35 39.80 -27.68 -2.16
C THR A 35 39.96 -27.82 -0.64
N GLN A 36 39.68 -26.73 0.08
CA GLN A 36 39.52 -26.75 1.53
C GLN A 36 38.01 -26.62 1.81
N SER A 37 37.43 -27.74 2.24
CA SER A 37 36.04 -27.87 2.68
C SER A 37 35.75 -26.88 3.81
N SER A 38 35.19 -25.73 3.43
CA SER A 38 34.69 -24.73 4.35
C SER A 38 33.38 -25.24 4.97
N PRO A 39 33.15 -24.99 6.27
CA PRO A 39 31.90 -25.35 6.93
C PRO A 39 30.75 -24.66 6.22
N THR A 40 29.74 -25.44 5.84
CA THR A 40 28.49 -24.99 5.23
C THR A 40 28.00 -23.75 5.96
N SER A 41 28.11 -22.59 5.30
CA SER A 41 27.57 -21.34 5.78
C SER A 41 26.07 -21.56 6.06
N PRO A 42 25.53 -21.06 7.20
CA PRO A 42 24.11 -21.18 7.46
C PRO A 42 23.36 -20.60 6.25
N SER A 43 22.52 -21.45 5.66
CA SER A 43 21.73 -21.18 4.47
C SER A 43 21.07 -19.81 4.56
N VAL A 44 21.30 -19.00 3.52
CA VAL A 44 20.64 -17.72 3.21
C VAL A 44 19.28 -17.61 3.89
N ASP A 45 19.18 -16.73 4.89
CA ASP A 45 17.90 -16.29 5.44
C ASP A 45 17.02 -15.87 4.27
N ASN A 46 15.95 -16.63 4.03
CA ASN A 46 15.01 -16.36 2.94
C ASN A 46 14.52 -14.91 3.03
N GLU A 47 14.53 -14.21 1.91
CA GLU A 47 13.93 -12.88 1.77
C GLU A 47 12.53 -12.87 2.41
N PRO A 48 12.18 -11.83 3.19
CA PRO A 48 10.91 -11.84 3.89
C PRO A 48 9.76 -11.92 2.88
N LEU A 49 8.75 -12.70 3.20
CA LEU A 49 7.53 -12.80 2.43
C LEU A 49 6.37 -12.28 3.27
N ILE A 50 5.51 -11.45 2.67
CA ILE A 50 4.25 -11.02 3.29
C ILE A 50 3.09 -11.66 2.54
N SER A 51 2.17 -12.32 3.25
CA SER A 51 0.87 -12.68 2.68
C SER A 51 -0.21 -11.67 3.05
N LEU A 52 -1.16 -11.48 2.16
CA LEU A 52 -2.27 -10.56 2.33
C LEU A 52 -3.61 -11.27 2.46
N GLU A 53 -4.41 -10.83 3.41
CA GLU A 53 -5.82 -11.17 3.55
C GLU A 53 -6.64 -9.90 3.77
N TRP A 54 -7.93 -9.93 3.49
CA TRP A 54 -8.79 -8.75 3.70
C TRP A 54 -10.19 -9.12 4.13
N SER A 55 -10.84 -8.19 4.80
CA SER A 55 -12.22 -8.34 5.26
C SER A 55 -12.95 -7.00 5.31
N LEU A 56 -14.28 -7.08 5.28
CA LEU A 56 -15.17 -5.94 5.43
C LEU A 56 -16.09 -6.19 6.62
N ASN A 57 -16.12 -5.28 7.59
CA ASN A 57 -16.93 -5.42 8.79
C ASN A 57 -17.74 -4.15 9.12
N PRO A 58 -19.08 -4.21 9.16
CA PRO A 58 -19.91 -5.38 8.85
C PRO A 58 -19.98 -5.65 7.34
N SER A 59 -20.24 -6.90 6.96
CA SER A 59 -20.54 -7.28 5.57
C SER A 59 -21.98 -6.92 5.17
N ALA A 60 -22.85 -6.63 6.13
CA ALA A 60 -24.16 -6.03 5.88
C ALA A 60 -24.16 -4.60 6.45
N HIS A 61 -24.26 -3.60 5.58
CA HIS A 61 -24.31 -2.21 5.98
C HIS A 61 -25.74 -1.69 5.91
N SER A 62 -26.28 -1.24 7.04
CA SER A 62 -27.55 -0.51 7.08
C SER A 62 -27.33 0.96 6.73
N SER A 63 -28.20 1.53 5.88
CA SER A 63 -28.21 2.96 5.57
C SER A 63 -28.56 3.82 6.80
N SER A 64 -29.23 3.22 7.78
CA SER A 64 -29.49 3.82 9.09
C SER A 64 -28.23 3.92 9.97
N ASN A 65 -27.19 3.13 9.71
CA ASN A 65 -25.96 3.18 10.50
C ASN A 65 -25.18 4.48 10.24
N GLU A 66 -24.79 5.15 11.32
CA GLU A 66 -23.97 6.36 11.25
C GLU A 66 -22.55 6.07 10.75
N THR A 67 -22.05 4.86 10.98
CA THR A 67 -20.70 4.44 10.65
C THR A 67 -20.66 3.55 9.41
N ALA A 68 -19.75 3.88 8.49
CA ALA A 68 -19.46 3.01 7.35
C ALA A 68 -18.74 1.73 7.82
N PRO A 69 -18.83 0.62 7.05
CA PRO A 69 -18.04 -0.56 7.32
C PRO A 69 -16.55 -0.28 7.31
N VAL A 70 -15.79 -1.09 8.03
CA VAL A 70 -14.33 -1.02 8.07
C VAL A 70 -13.76 -2.06 7.11
N LEU A 71 -13.00 -1.59 6.13
CA LEU A 71 -12.17 -2.44 5.28
C LEU A 71 -10.84 -2.66 6.00
N SER A 72 -10.49 -3.92 6.24
CA SER A 72 -9.23 -4.33 6.86
C SER A 72 -8.39 -5.12 5.86
N LEU A 73 -7.11 -4.77 5.72
CA LEU A 73 -6.09 -5.56 5.04
C LEU A 73 -5.13 -6.10 6.11
N PHE A 74 -4.99 -7.40 6.22
CA PHE A 74 -4.11 -8.08 7.15
C PHE A 74 -2.81 -8.48 6.46
N LEU A 75 -1.70 -8.11 7.06
CA LEU A 75 -0.36 -8.44 6.58
C LEU A 75 0.24 -9.48 7.53
N THR A 76 0.63 -10.64 6.99
CA THR A 76 1.28 -11.70 7.78
C THR A 76 2.69 -11.91 7.26
N LEU A 77 3.67 -11.71 8.14
CA LEU A 77 5.10 -11.90 7.85
C LEU A 77 5.50 -13.36 8.04
N HIS A 78 6.18 -13.94 7.05
CA HIS A 78 6.69 -15.32 7.09
C HIS A 78 8.19 -15.43 7.41
N ALA A 79 8.85 -14.31 7.69
CA ALA A 79 10.22 -14.29 8.20
C ALA A 79 10.26 -14.61 9.70
N ARG A 80 11.46 -14.96 10.20
CA ARG A 80 11.68 -15.33 11.61
C ARG A 80 11.90 -14.13 12.56
N ILE A 81 12.20 -12.97 12.00
CA ILE A 81 12.54 -11.75 12.73
C ILE A 81 11.58 -10.64 12.26
N PRO A 82 11.17 -9.71 13.14
CA PRO A 82 10.35 -8.58 12.74
C PRO A 82 10.98 -7.76 11.62
N ILE A 83 10.12 -7.18 10.79
CA ILE A 83 10.52 -6.18 9.80
C ILE A 83 9.70 -4.91 9.99
N THR A 84 10.29 -3.78 9.64
CA THR A 84 9.59 -2.51 9.49
C THR A 84 9.35 -2.26 8.01
N ILE A 85 8.11 -1.96 7.62
CA ILE A 85 7.75 -1.59 6.24
C ILE A 85 7.26 -0.15 6.17
N TYR A 86 7.37 0.45 4.97
CA TYR A 86 6.67 1.68 4.63
C TYR A 86 5.43 1.35 3.80
N ASN A 87 4.26 1.54 4.41
CA ASN A 87 2.94 1.06 3.93
C ASN A 87 2.31 1.97 2.85
N GLU A 88 3.10 2.48 1.91
CA GLU A 88 2.54 3.39 0.90
C GLU A 88 1.55 2.70 -0.03
N HIS A 89 1.89 1.49 -0.48
CA HIS A 89 1.14 0.74 -1.49
C HIS A 89 0.16 -0.28 -0.90
N LEU A 90 0.24 -0.54 0.40
CA LEU A 90 -0.66 -1.47 1.09
C LEU A 90 -1.73 -0.73 1.91
N ASP A 91 -1.72 0.61 1.98
CA ASP A 91 -2.73 1.39 2.70
C ASP A 91 -4.12 1.25 2.06
N PRO A 92 -5.10 0.62 2.73
CA PRO A 92 -6.45 0.43 2.20
C PRO A 92 -7.14 1.74 1.82
N SER A 93 -6.85 2.83 2.55
CA SER A 93 -7.46 4.15 2.28
C SER A 93 -7.02 4.69 0.91
N ARG A 94 -5.73 4.56 0.61
CA ARG A 94 -5.16 4.91 -0.69
C ARG A 94 -5.67 4.00 -1.79
N LEU A 95 -5.65 2.68 -1.59
CA LEU A 95 -6.15 1.71 -2.57
C LEU A 95 -7.62 2.00 -2.97
N LEU A 96 -8.46 2.37 -2.00
CA LEU A 96 -9.86 2.77 -2.24
C LEU A 96 -9.94 4.01 -3.09
N SER A 97 -9.14 5.00 -2.73
CA SER A 97 -9.20 6.32 -3.36
C SER A 97 -8.55 6.33 -4.75
N GLU A 98 -7.59 5.44 -5.04
CA GLU A 98 -7.01 5.25 -6.39
C GLU A 98 -7.90 4.43 -7.33
N GLY A 99 -8.99 3.84 -6.82
CA GLY A 99 -9.84 2.95 -7.60
C GLY A 99 -9.14 1.63 -7.96
N ARG A 100 -8.28 1.12 -7.06
CA ARG A 100 -7.68 -0.23 -7.15
C ARG A 100 -8.69 -1.33 -6.83
N PHE A 101 -9.87 -0.96 -6.33
CA PHE A 101 -10.99 -1.86 -6.12
C PHE A 101 -12.04 -1.73 -7.22
N SER A 102 -12.77 -2.82 -7.43
CA SER A 102 -13.97 -2.90 -8.24
C SER A 102 -15.13 -3.34 -7.35
N ILE A 103 -16.23 -2.60 -7.41
CA ILE A 103 -17.49 -2.97 -6.77
C ILE A 103 -18.44 -3.38 -7.90
N PHE A 104 -18.84 -4.64 -7.90
CA PHE A 104 -19.79 -5.17 -8.87
C PHE A 104 -21.13 -5.39 -8.17
N ASP A 105 -22.19 -4.78 -8.70
CA ASP A 105 -23.55 -4.98 -8.24
C ASP A 105 -24.08 -6.30 -8.82
N LEU A 106 -24.35 -7.25 -7.93
CA LEU A 106 -24.85 -8.58 -8.29
C LEU A 106 -26.35 -8.57 -8.59
N THR A 107 -27.07 -7.54 -8.17
CA THR A 107 -28.50 -7.39 -8.46
C THR A 107 -28.73 -6.85 -9.86
N THR A 108 -27.92 -5.89 -10.30
CA THR A 108 -28.03 -5.27 -11.63
C THR A 108 -27.03 -5.83 -12.65
N GLU A 109 -26.10 -6.67 -12.21
CA GLU A 109 -25.00 -7.22 -13.02
C GLU A 109 -24.12 -6.13 -13.66
N THR A 110 -23.94 -5.00 -12.97
CA THR A 110 -23.13 -3.88 -13.47
C THR A 110 -22.01 -3.50 -12.51
N GLU A 111 -20.89 -3.00 -13.05
CA GLU A 111 -19.85 -2.40 -12.22
C GLU A 111 -20.29 -1.01 -11.73
N VAL A 112 -20.16 -0.76 -10.42
CA VAL A 112 -20.49 0.52 -9.81
C VAL A 112 -19.34 1.51 -10.03
N PRO A 113 -19.57 2.64 -10.72
CA PRO A 113 -18.55 3.66 -10.92
C PRO A 113 -18.05 4.24 -9.58
N GLN A 114 -16.76 4.11 -9.31
CA GLN A 114 -16.12 4.64 -8.11
C GLN A 114 -15.42 5.98 -8.37
N ALA A 115 -15.50 6.88 -7.39
CA ALA A 115 -14.76 8.14 -7.37
C ALA A 115 -13.26 7.84 -7.26
N LYS A 116 -12.48 8.33 -8.21
CA LYS A 116 -11.01 8.22 -8.20
C LYS A 116 -10.38 9.54 -7.81
N SER A 117 -9.54 9.51 -6.80
CA SER A 117 -8.62 10.58 -6.48
C SER A 117 -7.26 10.22 -7.06
N ARG A 118 -6.62 11.17 -7.75
CA ARG A 118 -5.19 11.04 -8.06
C ARG A 118 -4.43 11.32 -6.77
N PHE A 119 -3.63 10.37 -6.31
CA PHE A 119 -2.58 10.67 -5.37
C PHE A 119 -1.37 11.09 -6.17
N CYS A 120 -0.72 12.17 -5.74
CA CYS A 120 0.63 12.43 -6.20
C CYS A 120 1.49 11.33 -5.59
N ASP A 121 2.08 10.49 -6.44
CA ASP A 121 3.09 9.55 -5.98
C ASP A 121 4.21 10.39 -5.36
N PHE A 122 4.41 10.22 -4.07
CA PHE A 122 5.58 10.77 -3.43
C PHE A 122 6.72 9.81 -3.78
N GLU A 123 7.89 10.36 -4.09
CA GLU A 123 9.08 9.50 -4.08
C GLU A 123 9.13 8.82 -2.71
N PRO A 124 9.35 7.50 -2.65
CA PRO A 124 9.56 6.80 -1.39
C PRO A 124 10.58 7.61 -0.60
N PRO A 125 10.36 7.87 0.70
CA PRO A 125 11.18 8.82 1.45
C PRO A 125 12.65 8.50 1.21
N SER A 126 13.30 9.33 0.38
CA SER A 126 14.74 9.26 0.24
C SER A 126 15.24 9.63 1.61
N LYS A 127 16.05 8.74 2.19
CA LYS A 127 16.39 8.61 3.62
C LYS A 127 17.07 9.87 4.23
N VAL A 128 17.06 10.98 3.51
CA VAL A 128 17.68 12.23 3.86
C VAL A 128 16.68 13.26 4.35
N HIS A 129 15.54 13.60 3.72
CA HIS A 129 14.84 14.86 4.09
C HIS A 129 13.32 14.95 3.82
N VAL A 130 12.57 13.86 3.95
CA VAL A 130 11.09 13.96 3.91
C VAL A 130 10.56 13.98 5.35
N PRO A 131 9.60 14.83 5.73
CA PRO A 131 8.85 14.64 6.97
C PRO A 131 8.23 13.25 6.92
N LEU A 132 8.88 12.31 7.59
CA LEU A 132 8.45 10.92 7.66
C LEU A 132 7.05 10.97 8.27
N ARG A 133 6.06 10.57 7.49
CA ARG A 133 4.74 10.28 8.04
C ARG A 133 4.93 9.02 8.88
N GLU A 134 5.32 9.19 10.13
CA GLU A 134 5.68 8.08 11.01
C GLU A 134 4.56 7.04 11.12
N ASN A 135 3.31 7.48 10.95
CA ASN A 135 2.12 6.63 10.90
C ASN A 135 2.02 5.72 9.67
N MET A 136 2.92 5.86 8.69
CA MET A 136 3.04 4.99 7.52
C MET A 136 4.07 3.87 7.73
N PHE A 137 4.84 3.92 8.82
CA PHE A 137 5.77 2.85 9.18
C PHE A 137 5.08 1.84 10.08
N TYR A 138 5.24 0.56 9.77
CA TYR A 138 4.63 -0.54 10.51
C TYR A 138 5.66 -1.61 10.81
N THR A 139 5.73 -2.03 12.06
CA THR A 139 6.40 -3.27 12.45
C THR A 139 5.49 -4.44 12.13
N LEU A 140 5.99 -5.39 11.35
CA LEU A 140 5.36 -6.69 11.14
C LEU A 140 6.11 -7.72 11.99
N TYR A 141 5.37 -8.41 12.85
CA TYR A 141 5.92 -9.48 13.67
C TYR A 141 5.71 -10.84 12.97
N PRO A 142 6.67 -11.78 13.10
CA PRO A 142 6.57 -13.13 12.54
C PRO A 142 5.24 -13.82 12.89
N GLY A 143 4.49 -14.23 11.87
CA GLY A 143 3.24 -14.99 12.02
C GLY A 143 2.08 -14.23 12.67
N ILE A 144 2.22 -12.94 12.99
CA ILE A 144 1.15 -12.14 13.61
C ILE A 144 0.48 -11.28 12.53
N PRO A 145 -0.81 -11.51 12.21
CA PRO A 145 -1.54 -10.68 11.26
C PRO A 145 -1.65 -9.23 11.75
N THR A 146 -1.04 -8.31 11.00
CA THR A 146 -1.06 -6.88 11.30
C THR A 146 -2.17 -6.19 10.50
N PRO A 147 -3.22 -5.64 11.13
CA PRO A 147 -4.34 -5.05 10.42
C PRO A 147 -4.08 -3.59 10.02
N LEU A 148 -4.20 -3.30 8.73
CA LEU A 148 -4.35 -1.96 8.19
C LEU A 148 -5.83 -1.70 7.95
N ARG A 149 -6.37 -0.60 8.48
CA ARG A 149 -7.83 -0.37 8.50
C ARG A 149 -8.18 0.97 7.88
N THR A 150 -9.30 0.99 7.18
CA THR A 150 -9.92 2.24 6.72
C THR A 150 -11.45 2.12 6.73
N SER A 151 -12.11 3.27 6.79
CA SER A 151 -13.56 3.36 6.56
C SER A 151 -13.85 3.11 5.08
N PHE A 152 -14.74 2.16 4.79
CA PHE A 152 -15.22 1.83 3.45
C PHE A 152 -16.33 2.80 3.02
N GLY A 153 -16.04 4.10 3.02
CA GLY A 153 -17.00 5.17 2.79
C GLY A 153 -16.34 6.55 2.58
N ARG A 154 -17.11 7.63 2.74
CA ARG A 154 -16.59 9.01 2.74
C ARG A 154 -15.95 9.37 4.10
N GLY A 155 -14.93 8.61 4.51
CA GLY A 155 -14.24 8.83 5.79
C GLY A 155 -15.05 8.42 7.02
N SER A 156 -14.48 8.60 8.21
CA SER A 156 -15.07 8.10 9.47
C SER A 156 -16.16 8.99 10.08
N LYS A 157 -16.31 10.23 9.58
CA LYS A 157 -17.22 11.25 10.15
C LYS A 157 -18.41 11.60 9.26
N ILE A 158 -18.50 11.01 8.06
CA ILE A 158 -19.58 11.30 7.12
C ILE A 158 -20.45 10.06 7.03
N ARG A 159 -21.71 10.20 7.42
CA ARG A 159 -22.72 9.16 7.28
C ARG A 159 -22.82 8.76 5.80
N PRO A 160 -22.77 7.45 5.49
CA PRO A 160 -23.07 6.96 4.15
C PRO A 160 -24.47 7.41 3.70
N ARG A 161 -24.60 7.84 2.44
CA ARG A 161 -25.89 8.19 1.85
C ARG A 161 -26.19 7.23 0.69
N PRO A 162 -27.44 6.75 0.57
CA PRO A 162 -27.84 5.92 -0.53
C PRO A 162 -27.84 6.71 -1.84
N LYS A 163 -27.87 5.98 -2.97
CA LYS A 163 -27.89 6.57 -4.31
C LYS A 163 -29.09 7.50 -4.54
N GLU A 164 -30.24 7.20 -3.95
CA GLU A 164 -31.49 7.96 -4.11
C GLU A 164 -31.41 9.36 -3.49
N GLU A 165 -30.82 9.50 -2.30
CA GLU A 165 -30.70 10.78 -1.59
C GLU A 165 -29.70 11.74 -2.27
N ASN A 166 -28.77 11.21 -3.05
CA ASN A 166 -27.75 12.02 -3.73
C ASN A 166 -28.24 12.71 -5.01
N GLN A 167 -29.50 12.52 -5.43
CA GLN A 167 -30.03 13.14 -6.66
C GLN A 167 -30.62 14.55 -6.44
N GLU A 168 -30.83 14.99 -5.19
CA GLU A 168 -31.61 16.19 -4.89
C GLU A 168 -30.78 17.50 -4.78
N GLY A 169 -29.46 17.44 -5.00
CA GLY A 169 -28.55 18.60 -4.85
C GLY A 169 -27.77 18.96 -6.12
N ASP A 170 -28.14 20.09 -6.74
CA ASP A 170 -27.36 20.91 -7.67
C ASP A 170 -26.56 20.18 -8.79
N GLY A 171 -27.30 19.57 -9.72
CA GLY A 171 -27.16 19.73 -11.17
C GLY A 171 -25.86 19.43 -11.93
N SER A 172 -24.67 19.28 -11.35
CA SER A 172 -23.44 19.27 -12.19
C SER A 172 -22.41 18.17 -11.97
N LYS A 173 -22.45 17.38 -10.89
CA LYS A 173 -21.53 16.22 -10.77
C LYS A 173 -22.21 15.10 -10.01
N GLN A 174 -22.67 14.09 -10.75
CA GLN A 174 -23.09 12.81 -10.19
C GLN A 174 -21.99 12.34 -9.22
N ALA A 175 -22.28 12.38 -7.92
CA ALA A 175 -21.32 12.06 -6.89
C ALA A 175 -20.95 10.58 -7.04
N MET A 176 -19.83 10.30 -7.72
CA MET A 176 -19.35 8.94 -7.90
C MET A 176 -19.25 8.24 -6.53
N ALA A 177 -19.59 6.95 -6.51
CA ALA A 177 -19.61 6.18 -5.28
C ALA A 177 -18.22 6.11 -4.65
N LYS A 178 -18.13 6.09 -3.32
CA LYS A 178 -16.87 5.86 -2.61
C LYS A 178 -17.12 4.84 -1.50
N GLY A 179 -16.68 3.61 -1.72
CA GLY A 179 -17.00 2.50 -0.81
C GLY A 179 -18.51 2.24 -0.82
N VAL A 180 -19.14 2.18 0.37
CA VAL A 180 -20.60 2.01 0.47
C VAL A 180 -21.42 3.26 0.13
N HIS A 181 -20.79 4.44 0.06
CA HIS A 181 -21.51 5.67 -0.25
C HIS A 181 -21.93 5.69 -1.71
N GLY A 182 -23.23 5.91 -1.97
CA GLY A 182 -23.80 5.89 -3.33
C GLY A 182 -24.21 4.49 -3.82
N LEU A 183 -24.18 3.48 -2.96
CA LEU A 183 -24.76 2.16 -3.24
C LEU A 183 -26.29 2.20 -3.02
N ALA A 184 -27.03 1.40 -3.79
CA ALA A 184 -28.47 1.22 -3.65
C ALA A 184 -28.81 0.28 -2.47
N ILE A 185 -29.88 0.59 -1.76
CA ILE A 185 -30.43 -0.21 -0.65
C ILE A 185 -31.07 -1.48 -1.22
N GLY A 186 -30.97 -2.60 -0.51
CA GLY A 186 -31.52 -3.90 -0.92
C GLY A 186 -30.65 -4.66 -1.93
N HIS A 187 -29.54 -4.08 -2.37
CA HIS A 187 -28.65 -4.69 -3.36
C HIS A 187 -27.53 -5.51 -2.71
N ARG A 188 -27.04 -6.49 -3.47
CA ARG A 188 -25.90 -7.34 -3.11
C ARG A 188 -24.71 -6.98 -3.98
N TYR A 189 -23.53 -6.94 -3.38
CA TYR A 189 -22.32 -6.46 -4.04
C TYR A 189 -21.17 -7.45 -3.85
N ARG A 190 -20.26 -7.42 -4.82
CA ARG A 190 -18.97 -8.11 -4.77
C ARG A 190 -17.85 -7.09 -4.89
N LEU A 191 -17.03 -6.99 -3.84
CA LEU A 191 -15.81 -6.20 -3.81
C LEU A 191 -14.63 -7.08 -4.25
N THR A 192 -13.89 -6.62 -5.26
CA THR A 192 -12.67 -7.27 -5.77
C THR A 192 -11.54 -6.25 -5.91
N ILE A 193 -10.30 -6.70 -5.83
CA ILE A 193 -9.15 -5.90 -6.22
C ILE A 193 -8.94 -6.07 -7.72
N ARG A 194 -8.75 -4.95 -8.42
CA ARG A 194 -8.43 -4.94 -9.85
C ARG A 194 -7.02 -5.49 -10.03
N ARG A 195 -6.89 -6.57 -10.80
CA ARG A 195 -5.57 -7.17 -11.13
C ARG A 195 -4.72 -6.30 -12.06
N THR A 196 -5.35 -5.38 -12.81
CA THR A 196 -4.66 -4.45 -13.69
C THR A 196 -3.80 -3.49 -12.86
N GLY A 197 -2.49 -3.71 -12.87
CA GLY A 197 -1.50 -2.91 -12.16
C GLY A 197 -0.79 -3.63 -11.01
N GLY A 198 -1.16 -4.89 -10.70
CA GLY A 198 -0.53 -5.71 -9.65
C GLY A 198 -0.59 -5.08 -8.25
N TRP A 199 -0.19 -5.84 -7.24
CA TRP A 199 0.30 -5.22 -6.02
C TRP A 199 1.65 -4.61 -6.35
N ALA A 200 1.84 -3.32 -6.08
CA ALA A 200 3.18 -2.79 -6.09
C ALA A 200 3.95 -3.48 -4.95
N PRO A 201 5.15 -4.02 -5.21
CA PRO A 201 5.94 -4.60 -4.14
C PRO A 201 6.19 -3.54 -3.06
N VAL A 202 6.43 -3.99 -1.83
CA VAL A 202 6.79 -3.05 -0.77
C VAL A 202 8.17 -2.50 -1.12
N ARG A 203 8.19 -1.24 -1.57
CA ARG A 203 9.39 -0.57 -2.08
C ARG A 203 10.44 -0.27 -1.01
N TRP A 204 10.05 -0.33 0.26
CA TRP A 204 10.93 -0.04 1.37
C TRP A 204 10.56 -0.88 2.59
N TRP A 205 11.55 -1.59 3.10
CA TRP A 205 11.48 -2.39 4.31
C TRP A 205 12.88 -2.52 4.94
N GLU A 206 12.95 -2.87 6.22
CA GLU A 206 14.19 -3.14 6.95
C GLU A 206 13.91 -4.14 8.09
N TYR A 207 14.91 -4.92 8.53
CA TYR A 207 14.76 -5.75 9.73
C TYR A 207 14.74 -4.91 11.01
N GLY A 208 13.99 -5.37 12.01
CA GLY A 208 13.86 -4.71 13.31
C GLY A 208 12.53 -4.00 13.49
N GLU A 209 12.31 -3.53 14.72
CA GLU A 209 11.09 -2.82 15.09
C GLU A 209 11.12 -1.37 14.60
N ARG A 210 9.93 -0.80 14.36
CA ARG A 210 9.76 0.58 13.88
C ARG A 210 10.55 1.56 14.72
N GLU A 211 10.53 1.41 16.04
CA GLU A 211 11.22 2.28 16.97
C GLU A 211 12.75 2.21 16.80
N GLU A 212 13.30 1.01 16.59
CA GLU A 212 14.73 0.79 16.35
C GLU A 212 15.16 1.34 14.98
N VAL A 213 14.31 1.16 13.97
CA VAL A 213 14.58 1.54 12.59
C VAL A 213 14.44 3.05 12.39
N ILE A 214 13.45 3.69 13.01
CA ILE A 214 13.22 5.13 12.93
C ILE A 214 14.12 5.90 13.92
N ASN A 215 14.33 5.39 15.12
CA ASN A 215 15.09 6.04 16.20
C ASN A 215 16.26 5.14 16.66
N PRO A 216 17.29 4.94 15.83
CA PRO A 216 18.39 4.07 16.20
C PRO A 216 19.11 4.61 17.46
N PRO A 217 19.57 3.72 18.36
CA PRO A 217 20.18 4.10 19.65
C PRO A 217 21.43 4.98 19.50
N THR A 218 22.01 5.06 18.30
CA THR A 218 23.10 5.98 17.95
C THR A 218 22.64 7.46 17.83
N GLY A 219 21.38 7.77 18.12
CA GLY A 219 20.89 9.14 18.34
C GLY A 219 20.59 9.95 17.06
N ARG A 220 20.79 9.36 15.89
CA ARG A 220 20.36 9.86 14.59
C ARG A 220 20.28 8.68 13.62
N LEU A 221 19.20 8.61 12.84
CA LEU A 221 19.30 8.10 11.48
C LEU A 221 20.40 8.93 10.80
N ASP A 222 21.62 8.41 10.75
CA ASP A 222 22.67 9.02 9.95
C ASP A 222 22.25 8.79 8.50
N GLY A 223 21.65 9.81 7.89
CA GLY A 223 21.19 9.80 6.50
C GLY A 223 22.29 9.45 5.49
N ARG A 224 23.55 9.33 5.93
CA ARG A 224 24.70 8.85 5.16
C ARG A 224 25.01 7.34 5.33
N LYS A 225 24.61 6.70 6.43
CA LYS A 225 24.85 5.26 6.68
C LYS A 225 23.73 4.35 6.22
N VAL A 226 22.53 4.89 6.08
CA VAL A 226 21.42 4.22 5.39
C VAL A 226 21.50 4.48 3.88
N ALA A 227 22.67 4.85 3.36
CA ALA A 227 22.95 4.75 1.94
C ALA A 227 22.55 3.33 1.51
N TYR A 228 21.80 3.22 0.42
CA TYR A 228 21.89 1.99 -0.38
C TYR A 228 23.36 1.64 -0.44
N ARG A 229 23.76 0.45 0.02
CA ARG A 229 25.07 -0.06 -0.36
C ARG A 229 25.05 0.06 -1.88
N ARG A 230 25.78 0.99 -2.49
CA ARG A 230 25.66 1.27 -3.95
C ARG A 230 25.87 0.02 -4.82
N ALA A 231 26.35 -1.08 -4.23
CA ALA A 231 26.53 -2.39 -4.84
C ALA A 231 25.35 -3.39 -4.64
N GLN A 232 24.35 -3.06 -3.82
CA GLN A 232 23.13 -3.85 -3.58
C GLN A 232 21.97 -2.87 -3.75
N ASN A 233 21.09 -3.14 -4.71
CA ASN A 233 19.93 -2.31 -5.02
C ASN A 233 19.19 -1.85 -3.75
N PRO A 234 18.38 -0.77 -3.82
CA PRO A 234 17.23 -0.69 -2.92
C PRO A 234 16.65 -2.07 -2.76
N HIS A 235 16.61 -2.58 -1.52
CA HIS A 235 16.14 -3.94 -1.21
C HIS A 235 15.11 -4.31 -2.24
N ASP A 236 15.37 -5.36 -3.02
CA ASP A 236 14.46 -5.76 -4.08
C ASP A 236 13.05 -5.78 -3.47
N GLY A 237 12.10 -5.18 -4.19
CA GLY A 237 10.81 -4.85 -3.60
C GLY A 237 10.22 -6.10 -2.95
N LEU A 238 9.83 -6.00 -1.68
CA LEU A 238 9.47 -7.18 -0.90
C LEU A 238 8.34 -7.94 -1.61
N PRO A 239 8.48 -9.26 -1.85
CA PRO A 239 7.44 -10.03 -2.48
C PRO A 239 6.20 -10.05 -1.58
N VAL A 240 5.05 -9.86 -2.21
CA VAL A 240 3.75 -9.86 -1.55
C VAL A 240 2.89 -10.94 -2.18
N ASP A 241 2.51 -11.93 -1.38
CA ASP A 241 1.54 -12.95 -1.79
C ASP A 241 0.11 -12.45 -1.60
N GLY A 242 -0.54 -12.16 -2.73
CA GLY A 242 -1.94 -11.74 -2.79
C GLY A 242 -2.95 -12.89 -2.91
N SER A 243 -2.53 -14.15 -2.77
CA SER A 243 -3.40 -15.32 -2.96
C SER A 243 -4.60 -15.35 -2.00
N GLY A 244 -4.45 -14.81 -0.78
CA GLY A 244 -5.51 -14.69 0.23
C GLY A 244 -6.57 -13.63 -0.04
N LEU A 245 -6.44 -12.85 -1.12
CA LEU A 245 -7.36 -11.75 -1.45
C LEU A 245 -8.55 -12.23 -2.27
N VAL A 246 -9.44 -12.96 -1.61
CA VAL A 246 -10.66 -13.50 -2.21
C VAL A 246 -11.76 -12.44 -2.35
N PRO A 247 -12.66 -12.50 -3.35
CA PRO A 247 -13.76 -11.55 -3.45
C PRO A 247 -14.59 -11.45 -2.17
N ILE A 248 -14.87 -10.23 -1.71
CA ILE A 248 -15.73 -10.00 -0.54
C ILE A 248 -17.16 -9.79 -1.02
N LEU A 249 -18.09 -10.57 -0.48
CA LEU A 249 -19.52 -10.38 -0.68
C LEU A 249 -20.09 -9.53 0.45
N PHE A 250 -20.90 -8.53 0.11
CA PHE A 250 -21.52 -7.65 1.08
C PHE A 250 -22.87 -7.14 0.56
N GLN A 251 -23.69 -6.56 1.45
CA GLN A 251 -25.02 -6.05 1.09
C GLN A 251 -25.30 -4.70 1.76
N CYS A 252 -26.10 -3.88 1.09
CA CYS A 252 -26.68 -2.67 1.66
C CYS A 252 -28.11 -2.98 2.06
N ILE A 253 -28.42 -2.89 3.36
CA ILE A 253 -29.76 -3.06 3.91
C ILE A 253 -30.30 -1.71 4.36
N GLU A 254 -31.60 -1.65 4.64
CA GLU A 254 -32.26 -0.45 5.15
C GLU A 254 -31.67 -0.01 6.49
#